data_AF-A0A5C4RBR8-F1
#
_entry.id   AF-A0A5C4RBR8-F1
#
_cell.length_a   1.000
_cell.length_b   1.000
_cell.length_c   1.000
_cell.angle_alpha   90.00
_cell.angle_beta   90.00
_cell.angle_gamma   90.00
#
_symmetry.space_group_name_H-M   'P 1'
#
loop_
_entity.id
_entity.type
_entity.pdbx_description
1 polymer ?
#
loop_
_entity_poly.entity_id
_entity_poly.type
_entity_poly.pdbx_seq_one_letter_code
_entity_poly.pdbx_strand_id
1 'polypeptide(L)'
;ISAESLLANDQHLNSQGALRIANVGDAIGGTVSLTNQGDVLFTPDPLYTGLISFKYGVTDAAGNPSASVVDLNSGETAPMRAPVTLLTPEVPLDPLAAQQWYLSDANILPVWKDYTGKGVRIGQFEPGGKFATAPEIFDINHPDLAANVDKAWLQTQQTNGALPDVVSNHATMVAGVMVAAKNSTGGVGVAHDATLGGYYLANDGADLAGLGHMVSFDVANNSWGFTNDFA
;
A
#
# COMPACT_ATOMS: atom_id res chain seq x y z
N ILE A 1 -25.84 0.13 3.69
CA ILE A 1 -25.05 1.02 2.82
C ILE A 1 -25.99 1.48 1.72
N SER A 2 -26.23 2.78 1.56
CA SER A 2 -27.25 3.25 0.60
C SER A 2 -26.77 3.08 -0.83
N ALA A 3 -27.67 2.72 -1.74
CA ALA A 3 -27.36 2.65 -3.16
C ALA A 3 -26.86 3.99 -3.70
N GLU A 4 -27.46 5.09 -3.23
CA GLU A 4 -27.05 6.46 -3.57
C GLU A 4 -25.57 6.71 -3.24
N SER A 5 -25.09 6.29 -2.07
CA SER A 5 -23.70 6.50 -1.66
C SER A 5 -22.70 5.76 -2.55
N LEU A 6 -23.05 4.57 -3.01
CA LEU A 6 -22.21 3.76 -3.89
C LEU A 6 -22.22 4.30 -5.31
N LEU A 7 -23.41 4.63 -5.83
CA LEU A 7 -23.57 5.10 -7.20
C LEU A 7 -23.09 6.54 -7.44
N ALA A 8 -22.79 7.29 -6.37
CA ALA A 8 -22.37 8.69 -6.46
C ALA A 8 -21.08 8.91 -7.27
N ASN A 9 -20.20 7.89 -7.38
CA ASN A 9 -18.98 7.94 -8.17
C ASN A 9 -19.03 7.06 -9.43
N ASP A 10 -20.16 6.43 -9.74
CA ASP A 10 -20.35 5.64 -10.97
C ASP A 10 -20.58 6.54 -12.19
N GLN A 11 -19.96 6.18 -13.32
CA GLN A 11 -20.10 6.93 -14.56
C GLN A 11 -21.24 6.38 -15.43
N HIS A 12 -22.08 7.29 -15.93
CA HIS A 12 -23.23 6.91 -16.77
C HIS A 12 -22.85 6.39 -18.16
N LEU A 13 -21.65 6.68 -18.69
CA LEU A 13 -21.19 6.23 -20.02
C LEU A 13 -22.26 6.36 -21.13
N ASN A 14 -22.88 7.54 -21.24
CA ASN A 14 -23.97 7.89 -22.17
C ASN A 14 -25.34 7.23 -21.91
N SER A 15 -25.49 6.41 -20.87
CA SER A 15 -26.80 5.90 -20.43
C SER A 15 -27.74 7.04 -20.02
N GLN A 16 -29.04 6.81 -20.15
CA GLN A 16 -30.09 7.75 -19.77
C GLN A 16 -30.84 7.24 -18.53
N GLY A 17 -31.20 8.15 -17.63
CA GLY A 17 -31.91 7.82 -16.40
C GLY A 17 -30.99 7.42 -15.24
N ALA A 18 -31.61 7.03 -14.12
CA ALA A 18 -30.90 6.68 -12.90
C ALA A 18 -30.22 5.30 -13.02
N LEU A 19 -29.00 5.20 -12.47
CA LEU A 19 -28.32 3.93 -12.27
C LEU A 19 -28.96 3.18 -11.09
N ARG A 20 -28.87 1.86 -11.11
CA ARG A 20 -29.26 0.99 -9.99
C ARG A 20 -28.26 -0.13 -9.78
N ILE A 21 -28.13 -0.57 -8.53
CA ILE A 21 -27.38 -1.78 -8.20
C ILE A 21 -28.20 -2.99 -8.64
N ALA A 22 -27.62 -3.83 -9.49
CA ALA A 22 -28.29 -4.99 -10.07
C ALA A 22 -28.05 -6.27 -9.28
N ASN A 23 -26.84 -6.43 -8.74
CA ASN A 23 -26.44 -7.57 -7.93
C ASN A 23 -25.27 -7.17 -7.02
N VAL A 24 -25.05 -7.99 -5.99
CA VAL A 24 -23.91 -7.90 -5.08
C VAL A 24 -23.30 -9.29 -4.91
N GLY A 25 -22.00 -9.35 -4.66
CA GLY A 25 -21.28 -10.62 -4.48
C GLY A 25 -19.82 -10.41 -4.11
N ASP A 26 -19.02 -11.48 -4.20
CA ASP A 26 -17.59 -11.49 -3.87
C ASP A 26 -17.30 -10.88 -2.48
N ALA A 27 -18.14 -11.16 -1.49
CA ALA A 27 -17.95 -10.65 -0.15
C ALA A 27 -16.71 -11.27 0.50
N ILE A 28 -15.89 -10.43 1.12
CA ILE A 28 -14.75 -10.80 1.95
C ILE A 28 -15.02 -10.26 3.36
N GLY A 29 -14.84 -11.11 4.37
CA GLY A 29 -15.04 -10.74 5.78
C GLY A 29 -16.49 -10.72 6.24
N GLY A 30 -17.39 -11.41 5.53
CA GLY A 30 -18.80 -11.51 5.89
C GLY A 30 -19.68 -11.95 4.73
N THR A 31 -20.96 -11.58 4.80
CA THR A 31 -21.95 -11.83 3.74
C THR A 31 -22.57 -10.53 3.24
N VAL A 32 -22.91 -10.47 1.95
CA VAL A 32 -23.54 -9.30 1.32
C VAL A 32 -24.86 -9.68 0.65
N SER A 33 -25.85 -8.80 0.74
CA SER A 33 -27.15 -8.94 0.09
C SER A 33 -27.75 -7.59 -0.33
N LEU A 34 -28.65 -7.61 -1.31
CA LEU A 34 -29.47 -6.45 -1.69
C LEU A 34 -30.76 -6.44 -0.88
N THR A 35 -31.14 -5.29 -0.36
CA THR A 35 -32.43 -5.09 0.31
C THR A 35 -33.54 -4.88 -0.72
N ASN A 36 -34.80 -4.96 -0.28
CA ASN A 36 -35.97 -4.68 -1.13
C ASN A 36 -35.99 -3.23 -1.65
N GLN A 37 -35.29 -2.32 -0.97
CA GLN A 37 -35.16 -0.91 -1.35
C GLN A 37 -34.02 -0.67 -2.36
N GLY A 38 -33.22 -1.69 -2.68
CA GLY A 38 -32.07 -1.59 -3.57
C GLY A 38 -30.76 -1.18 -2.86
N ASP A 39 -30.78 -1.01 -1.55
CA ASP A 39 -29.60 -0.75 -0.73
C ASP A 39 -28.80 -2.04 -0.49
N VAL A 40 -27.56 -1.89 -0.04
CA VAL A 40 -26.70 -3.04 0.31
C VAL A 40 -26.70 -3.28 1.82
N LEU A 41 -27.02 -4.50 2.21
CA LEU A 41 -26.85 -5.03 3.57
C LEU A 41 -25.61 -5.92 3.60
N PHE A 42 -24.60 -5.49 4.36
CA PHE A 42 -23.41 -6.30 4.65
C PHE A 42 -23.46 -6.75 6.11
N THR A 43 -23.26 -8.04 6.36
CA THR A 43 -23.17 -8.63 7.70
C THR A 43 -21.74 -9.13 7.92
N PRO A 44 -20.91 -8.42 8.71
CA PRO A 44 -19.54 -8.83 9.00
C PRO A 44 -19.47 -10.18 9.71
N ASP A 45 -18.44 -10.96 9.40
CA ASP A 45 -18.00 -12.07 10.25
C ASP A 45 -17.27 -11.48 11.47
N PRO A 46 -17.77 -11.71 12.71
CA PRO A 46 -17.16 -11.16 13.92
C PRO A 46 -15.71 -11.60 14.17
N LEU A 47 -15.24 -12.67 13.52
CA LEU A 47 -13.88 -13.19 13.68
C LEU A 47 -12.92 -12.72 12.58
N TYR A 48 -13.42 -12.03 11.55
CA TYR A 48 -12.57 -11.57 10.47
C TYR A 48 -11.84 -10.27 10.85
N THR A 49 -10.53 -10.24 10.61
CA THR A 49 -9.63 -9.16 11.04
C THR A 49 -8.99 -8.39 9.89
N GLY A 50 -9.34 -8.74 8.65
CA GLY A 50 -8.79 -8.12 7.44
C GLY A 50 -9.62 -6.94 6.91
N LEU A 51 -9.24 -6.45 5.73
CA LEU A 51 -10.06 -5.49 4.98
C LEU A 51 -11.34 -6.19 4.52
N ILE A 52 -12.49 -5.60 4.86
CA ILE A 52 -13.80 -6.07 4.45
C ILE A 52 -14.11 -5.48 3.08
N SER A 53 -14.61 -6.31 2.16
CA SER A 53 -15.00 -5.82 0.83
C SER A 53 -16.14 -6.63 0.21
N PHE A 54 -16.75 -6.07 -0.82
CA PHE A 54 -17.66 -6.77 -1.72
C PHE A 54 -17.61 -6.10 -3.09
N LYS A 55 -18.27 -6.70 -4.09
CA LYS A 55 -18.46 -6.09 -5.40
C LYS A 55 -19.95 -5.95 -5.73
N TYR A 56 -20.27 -4.95 -6.53
CA TYR A 56 -21.62 -4.76 -7.07
C TYR A 56 -21.63 -4.56 -8.58
N GLY A 57 -22.68 -5.07 -9.22
CA GLY A 57 -22.98 -4.81 -10.62
C GLY A 57 -23.94 -3.63 -10.75
N VAL A 58 -23.75 -2.82 -11.80
CA VAL A 58 -24.60 -1.66 -12.10
C VAL A 58 -25.39 -1.93 -13.38
N THR A 59 -26.63 -1.43 -13.40
CA THR A 59 -27.45 -1.36 -14.61
C THR A 59 -28.07 0.02 -14.75
N ASP A 60 -28.35 0.44 -15.98
CA ASP A 60 -29.10 1.66 -16.25
C ASP A 60 -30.63 1.46 -16.08
N ALA A 61 -31.39 2.53 -16.36
CA ALA A 61 -32.85 2.53 -16.29
C ALA A 61 -33.52 1.61 -17.33
N ALA A 62 -32.83 1.27 -18.43
CA ALA A 62 -33.30 0.32 -19.44
C ALA A 62 -32.91 -1.13 -19.10
N GLY A 63 -32.13 -1.35 -18.03
CA GLY A 63 -31.66 -2.66 -17.60
C GLY A 63 -30.39 -3.13 -18.33
N ASN A 64 -29.72 -2.25 -19.08
CA ASN A 64 -28.44 -2.58 -19.69
C ASN A 64 -27.36 -2.69 -18.60
N PRO A 65 -26.48 -3.70 -18.66
CA PRO A 65 -25.38 -3.84 -17.71
C PRO A 65 -24.31 -2.75 -17.93
N SER A 66 -23.39 -2.66 -16.97
CA SER A 66 -22.15 -1.89 -17.08
C SER A 66 -21.29 -2.32 -18.30
N ALA A 67 -20.27 -1.50 -18.60
CA ALA A 67 -19.27 -1.84 -19.60
C ALA A 67 -18.67 -3.23 -19.35
N SER A 68 -18.27 -3.93 -20.41
CA SER A 68 -17.72 -5.29 -20.30
C SER A 68 -16.19 -5.28 -20.36
N VAL A 69 -15.57 -6.19 -19.60
CA VAL A 69 -14.15 -6.52 -19.69
C VAL A 69 -14.01 -7.80 -20.51
N VAL A 70 -12.99 -7.83 -21.36
CA VAL A 70 -12.62 -8.99 -22.18
C VAL A 70 -11.28 -9.53 -21.72
N ASP A 71 -11.22 -10.80 -21.40
CA ASP A 71 -9.95 -11.50 -21.21
C ASP A 71 -9.32 -11.75 -22.59
N LEU A 72 -8.15 -11.16 -22.83
CA LEU A 72 -7.51 -11.18 -24.16
C LEU A 72 -6.96 -12.55 -24.56
N ASN A 73 -6.80 -13.49 -23.61
CA ASN A 73 -6.26 -14.82 -23.88
C ASN A 73 -7.36 -15.81 -24.24
N SER A 74 -8.49 -15.76 -23.53
CA SER A 74 -9.63 -16.67 -23.67
C SER A 74 -10.77 -16.12 -24.54
N GLY A 75 -10.86 -14.80 -24.67
CA GLY A 75 -11.99 -14.11 -25.31
C GLY A 75 -13.25 -14.03 -24.45
N GLU A 76 -13.21 -14.53 -23.21
CA GLU A 76 -14.33 -14.44 -22.29
C GLU A 76 -14.68 -12.98 -21.98
N THR A 77 -15.98 -12.69 -21.88
CA THR A 77 -16.48 -11.34 -21.63
C THR A 77 -17.43 -11.33 -20.44
N ALA A 78 -17.28 -10.34 -19.55
CA ALA A 78 -18.15 -10.16 -18.39
C ALA A 78 -18.39 -8.67 -18.10
N PRO A 79 -19.57 -8.29 -17.55
CA PRO A 79 -19.80 -6.94 -17.06
C PRO A 79 -18.83 -6.54 -15.96
N MET A 80 -18.37 -5.29 -15.99
CA MET A 80 -17.56 -4.69 -14.92
C MET A 80 -18.37 -4.64 -13.62
N ARG A 81 -17.72 -5.00 -12.52
CA ARG A 81 -18.27 -4.85 -11.16
C ARG A 81 -17.42 -3.87 -10.39
N ALA A 82 -18.07 -2.96 -9.68
CA ALA A 82 -17.41 -1.97 -8.85
C ALA A 82 -17.02 -2.61 -7.49
N PRO A 83 -15.75 -2.52 -7.08
CA PRO A 83 -15.32 -2.97 -5.76
C PRO A 83 -15.66 -1.93 -4.69
N VAL A 84 -16.04 -2.40 -3.51
CA VAL A 84 -16.26 -1.58 -2.32
C VAL A 84 -15.40 -2.13 -1.19
N THR A 85 -14.59 -1.27 -0.59
CA THR A 85 -13.88 -1.57 0.65
C THR A 85 -14.58 -0.86 1.81
N LEU A 86 -14.90 -1.60 2.86
CA LEU A 86 -15.49 -1.06 4.08
C LEU A 86 -14.38 -0.74 5.07
N LEU A 87 -14.25 0.55 5.41
CA LEU A 87 -13.28 1.00 6.41
C LEU A 87 -13.83 0.71 7.80
N THR A 88 -13.20 -0.24 8.50
CA THR A 88 -13.44 -0.46 9.92
C THR A 88 -12.56 0.48 10.75
N PRO A 89 -12.86 0.71 12.04
CA PRO A 89 -12.04 1.58 12.90
C PRO A 89 -10.55 1.19 12.98
N GLU A 90 -10.23 -0.07 12.69
CA GLU A 90 -8.87 -0.62 12.69
C GLU A 90 -8.08 -0.23 11.44
N VAL A 91 -8.74 0.09 10.32
CA VAL A 91 -8.09 0.52 9.08
C VAL A 91 -7.59 1.97 9.25
N PRO A 92 -6.32 2.27 8.96
CA PRO A 92 -5.84 3.64 8.97
C PRO A 92 -6.64 4.56 8.06
N LEU A 93 -6.75 5.84 8.45
CA LEU A 93 -7.48 6.85 7.67
C LEU A 93 -6.63 7.44 6.54
N ASP A 94 -5.37 7.02 6.42
CA ASP A 94 -4.47 7.39 5.34
C ASP A 94 -5.13 7.06 3.98
N PRO A 95 -5.14 8.00 3.01
CA PRO A 95 -5.98 7.91 1.82
C PRO A 95 -5.78 6.65 0.96
N LEU A 96 -4.57 6.07 0.99
CA LEU A 96 -4.22 4.87 0.22
C LEU A 96 -4.25 3.59 1.06
N ALA A 97 -4.51 3.65 2.36
CA ALA A 97 -4.49 2.47 3.25
C ALA A 97 -5.47 1.38 2.78
N ALA A 98 -6.65 1.79 2.33
CA ALA A 98 -7.67 0.87 1.80
C ALA A 98 -7.26 0.18 0.48
N GLN A 99 -6.25 0.71 -0.22
CA GLN A 99 -5.71 0.17 -1.47
C GLN A 99 -4.52 -0.77 -1.21
N GLN A 100 -3.94 -0.75 0.00
CA GLN A 100 -2.84 -1.62 0.42
C GLN A 100 -3.38 -3.00 0.83
N TRP A 101 -3.92 -3.73 -0.15
CA TRP A 101 -4.51 -5.06 0.04
C TRP A 101 -3.60 -6.03 0.83
N TYR A 102 -2.28 -5.91 0.65
CA TYR A 102 -1.28 -6.75 1.31
C TYR A 102 -1.27 -6.61 2.84
N LEU A 103 -1.75 -5.49 3.40
CA LEU A 103 -1.88 -5.34 4.86
C LEU A 103 -2.87 -6.36 5.44
N SER A 104 -3.92 -6.68 4.69
CA SER A 104 -4.88 -7.71 5.05
C SER A 104 -4.33 -9.11 4.78
N ASP A 105 -3.71 -9.32 3.61
CA ASP A 105 -3.21 -10.63 3.17
C ASP A 105 -2.07 -11.16 4.07
N ALA A 106 -1.19 -10.26 4.50
CA ALA A 106 -0.12 -10.57 5.46
C ALA A 106 -0.58 -10.52 6.93
N ASN A 107 -1.89 -10.39 7.19
CA ASN A 107 -2.48 -10.37 8.53
C ASN A 107 -1.90 -9.29 9.46
N ILE A 108 -1.62 -8.09 8.93
CA ILE A 108 -0.99 -6.99 9.66
C ILE A 108 -1.99 -6.22 10.53
N LEU A 109 -3.21 -5.99 10.02
CA LEU A 109 -4.22 -5.18 10.72
C LEU A 109 -4.50 -5.61 12.17
N PRO A 110 -4.67 -6.90 12.51
CA PRO A 110 -4.84 -7.30 13.91
C PRO A 110 -3.57 -7.14 14.75
N VAL A 111 -2.37 -7.21 14.14
CA VAL A 111 -1.09 -7.05 14.84
C VAL A 111 -0.91 -5.62 15.34
N TRP A 112 -1.35 -4.62 14.56
CA TRP A 112 -1.27 -3.20 14.92
C TRP A 112 -2.02 -2.81 16.20
N LYS A 113 -2.88 -3.68 16.72
CA LYS A 113 -3.48 -3.50 18.04
C LYS A 113 -2.44 -3.44 19.15
N ASP A 114 -1.40 -4.28 19.04
CA ASP A 114 -0.42 -4.49 20.09
C ASP A 114 1.01 -4.10 19.64
N TYR A 115 1.31 -4.18 18.34
CA TYR A 115 2.64 -3.98 17.79
C TYR A 115 2.63 -3.16 16.50
N THR A 116 3.36 -2.04 16.51
CA THR A 116 3.45 -1.09 15.39
C THR A 116 4.89 -0.94 14.87
N GLY A 117 5.83 -1.72 15.39
CA GLY A 117 7.27 -1.57 15.15
C GLY A 117 7.95 -0.54 16.04
N LYS A 118 7.21 0.09 16.97
CA LYS A 118 7.77 1.08 17.90
C LYS A 118 9.03 0.57 18.62
N GLY A 119 10.12 1.32 18.49
CA GLY A 119 11.41 0.99 19.09
C GLY A 119 12.31 0.10 18.25
N VAL A 120 11.81 -0.45 17.13
CA VAL A 120 12.62 -1.17 16.13
C VAL A 120 13.31 -0.17 15.21
N ARG A 121 14.59 -0.41 14.94
CA ARG A 121 15.41 0.35 14.00
C ARG A 121 15.67 -0.50 12.76
N ILE A 122 15.27 0.00 11.60
CA ILE A 122 15.46 -0.64 10.30
C ILE A 122 16.57 0.10 9.54
N GLY A 123 17.52 -0.63 8.99
CA GLY A 123 18.52 -0.10 8.06
C GLY A 123 18.17 -0.52 6.64
N GLN A 124 18.04 0.43 5.73
CA GLN A 124 17.86 0.16 4.30
C GLN A 124 19.19 0.38 3.56
N PHE A 125 19.63 -0.66 2.86
CA PHE A 125 20.90 -0.69 2.14
C PHE A 125 20.59 -0.77 0.65
N GLU A 126 20.81 0.32 -0.05
CA GLU A 126 20.37 0.53 -1.42
C GLU A 126 21.58 0.70 -2.35
N PRO A 127 21.81 -0.18 -3.33
CA PRO A 127 22.73 0.11 -4.41
C PRO A 127 22.12 1.19 -5.29
N GLY A 128 22.97 2.07 -5.84
CA GLY A 128 22.48 3.01 -6.85
C GLY A 128 21.84 2.29 -8.03
N GLY A 129 20.81 2.90 -8.62
CA GLY A 129 20.19 2.40 -9.82
C GLY A 129 21.19 2.31 -10.98
N LYS A 130 20.83 1.54 -12.02
CA LYS A 130 21.66 1.33 -13.24
C LYS A 130 22.21 2.60 -13.89
N PHE A 131 21.56 3.74 -13.65
CA PHE A 131 21.91 5.05 -14.21
C PHE A 131 22.25 6.10 -13.15
N ALA A 132 22.42 5.69 -11.88
CA ALA A 132 22.78 6.59 -10.81
C ALA A 132 24.17 7.18 -11.09
N THR A 133 24.29 8.50 -10.97
CA THR A 133 25.55 9.24 -11.17
C THR A 133 26.12 9.79 -9.87
N ALA A 134 25.41 9.60 -8.76
CA ALA A 134 25.77 10.03 -7.42
C ALA A 134 25.15 9.05 -6.39
N PRO A 135 25.64 9.03 -5.14
CA PRO A 135 24.99 8.34 -4.04
C PRO A 135 23.53 8.75 -3.91
N GLU A 136 22.66 7.80 -3.61
CA GLU A 136 21.23 8.02 -3.43
C GLU A 136 20.67 7.15 -2.32
N ILE A 137 19.71 7.68 -1.55
CA ILE A 137 18.97 6.96 -0.51
C ILE A 137 17.49 7.33 -0.59
N PHE A 138 16.65 6.76 0.27
CA PHE A 138 15.25 7.16 0.36
C PHE A 138 15.10 8.66 0.71
N ASP A 139 13.98 9.25 0.32
CA ASP A 139 13.66 10.64 0.61
C ASP A 139 13.37 10.86 2.10
N ILE A 140 14.38 11.35 2.83
CA ILE A 140 14.30 11.67 4.26
C ILE A 140 13.32 12.82 4.57
N ASN A 141 12.92 13.60 3.57
CA ASN A 141 12.00 14.72 3.72
C ASN A 141 10.59 14.38 3.21
N HIS A 142 10.35 13.16 2.71
CA HIS A 142 9.05 12.76 2.23
C HIS A 142 8.01 12.91 3.35
N PRO A 143 6.83 13.53 3.11
CA PRO A 143 5.85 13.79 4.16
C PRO A 143 5.40 12.55 4.94
N ASP A 144 5.43 11.40 4.27
CA ASP A 144 5.05 10.10 4.83
C ASP A 144 6.21 9.35 5.52
N LEU A 145 7.46 9.81 5.36
CA LEU A 145 8.65 9.15 5.93
C LEU A 145 9.38 9.99 6.98
N ALA A 146 9.34 11.32 6.86
CA ALA A 146 10.16 12.24 7.65
C ALA A 146 10.02 12.05 9.17
N ALA A 147 8.82 11.70 9.66
CA ALA A 147 8.57 11.44 11.07
C ALA A 147 9.29 10.19 11.60
N ASN A 148 9.53 9.21 10.71
CA ASN A 148 10.12 7.91 11.02
C ASN A 148 11.59 7.80 10.60
N VAL A 149 12.21 8.89 10.14
CA VAL A 149 13.67 8.92 9.96
C VAL A 149 14.35 8.75 11.31
N ASP A 150 15.28 7.81 11.41
CA ASP A 150 16.08 7.59 12.61
C ASP A 150 16.93 8.83 12.91
N LYS A 151 16.62 9.51 14.02
CA LYS A 151 17.24 10.79 14.40
C LYS A 151 18.73 10.65 14.73
N ALA A 152 19.14 9.53 15.32
CA ALA A 152 20.54 9.31 15.70
C ALA A 152 21.40 9.04 14.45
N TRP A 153 20.86 8.24 13.52
CA TRP A 153 21.45 8.04 12.21
C TRP A 153 21.53 9.37 11.44
N LEU A 154 20.43 10.12 11.35
CA LEU A 154 20.37 11.39 10.62
C LEU A 154 21.42 12.39 11.14
N GLN A 155 21.51 12.56 12.46
CA GLN A 155 22.51 13.42 13.09
C GLN A 155 23.94 12.98 12.75
N THR A 156 24.19 11.67 12.72
CA THR A 156 25.51 11.12 12.36
C THR A 156 25.84 11.42 10.90
N GLN A 157 24.90 11.22 9.97
CA GLN A 157 25.13 11.52 8.55
C GLN A 157 25.37 13.02 8.31
N GLN A 158 24.62 13.89 8.99
CA GLN A 158 24.82 15.35 8.92
C GLN A 158 26.18 15.77 9.46
N THR A 159 26.59 15.22 10.61
CA THR A 159 27.88 15.53 11.24
C THR A 159 29.05 15.13 10.36
N ASN A 160 28.91 14.00 9.66
CA ASN A 160 29.94 13.45 8.78
C ASN A 160 29.89 14.01 7.34
N GLY A 161 28.88 14.83 7.01
CA GLY A 161 28.67 15.30 5.63
C GLY A 161 28.40 14.16 4.65
N ALA A 162 27.75 13.09 5.12
CA ALA A 162 27.56 11.84 4.38
C ALA A 162 26.12 11.65 3.86
N LEU A 163 25.24 12.63 4.05
CA LEU A 163 23.91 12.61 3.44
C LEU A 163 24.02 12.80 1.92
N PRO A 164 23.44 11.89 1.12
CA PRO A 164 23.34 12.09 -0.32
C PRO A 164 22.38 13.23 -0.69
N ASP A 165 22.71 13.96 -1.76
CA ASP A 165 21.85 15.02 -2.33
C ASP A 165 20.75 14.47 -3.26
N VAL A 166 20.83 13.19 -3.61
CA VAL A 166 19.93 12.55 -4.57
C VAL A 166 19.01 11.55 -3.87
N VAL A 167 17.76 11.52 -4.30
CA VAL A 167 16.73 10.60 -3.83
C VAL A 167 16.61 9.42 -4.78
N SER A 168 16.64 8.21 -4.22
CA SER A 168 16.28 6.98 -4.92
C SER A 168 14.77 6.76 -4.82
N ASN A 169 14.09 6.72 -5.97
CA ASN A 169 12.67 6.36 -6.05
C ASN A 169 12.43 4.93 -5.55
N HIS A 170 13.34 3.99 -5.86
CA HIS A 170 13.24 2.61 -5.42
C HIS A 170 13.34 2.51 -3.90
N ALA A 171 14.37 3.11 -3.29
CA ALA A 171 14.51 3.14 -1.84
C ALA A 171 13.32 3.80 -1.15
N THR A 172 12.81 4.91 -1.70
CA THR A 172 11.66 5.64 -1.15
C THR A 172 10.38 4.80 -1.18
N MET A 173 10.09 4.08 -2.26
CA MET A 173 8.92 3.18 -2.32
C MET A 173 9.05 2.03 -1.33
N VAL A 174 10.23 1.42 -1.24
CA VAL A 174 10.51 0.33 -0.29
C VAL A 174 10.41 0.84 1.16
N ALA A 175 10.90 2.05 1.45
CA ALA A 175 10.75 2.71 2.74
C ALA A 175 9.27 2.94 3.09
N GLY A 176 8.44 3.36 2.11
CA GLY A 176 7.01 3.52 2.30
C GLY A 176 6.29 2.24 2.75
N VAL A 177 6.61 1.10 2.13
CA VAL A 177 6.04 -0.20 2.53
C VAL A 177 6.47 -0.58 3.96
N MET A 178 7.70 -0.24 4.37
CA MET A 178 8.20 -0.58 5.70
C MET A 178 7.69 0.35 6.80
N VAL A 179 7.85 1.67 6.63
CA VAL A 179 7.77 2.67 7.71
C VAL A 179 7.00 3.93 7.33
N ALA A 180 6.18 3.94 6.26
CA ALA A 180 5.26 5.07 6.06
C ALA A 180 4.44 5.33 7.32
N ALA A 181 4.35 6.58 7.72
CA ALA A 181 3.75 6.98 8.98
C ALA A 181 2.22 6.92 8.87
N LYS A 182 1.55 6.57 9.97
CA LYS A 182 0.09 6.71 10.06
C LYS A 182 -0.26 8.18 10.32
N ASN A 183 -0.35 9.00 9.28
CA ASN A 183 -0.38 10.47 9.39
C ASN A 183 -1.35 11.21 8.44
N SER A 184 -2.31 10.50 7.86
CA SER A 184 -3.27 11.00 6.86
C SER A 184 -2.66 11.38 5.50
N THR A 185 -1.46 10.88 5.21
CA THR A 185 -0.76 11.08 3.92
C THR A 185 -0.50 9.71 3.31
N GLY A 186 -0.62 9.57 1.99
CA GLY A 186 -0.17 8.35 1.33
C GLY A 186 -0.83 7.09 1.88
N GLY A 187 -0.01 6.09 2.20
CA GLY A 187 -0.42 4.81 2.79
C GLY A 187 0.14 4.67 4.21
N VAL A 188 0.23 3.44 4.71
CA VAL A 188 0.84 3.14 6.02
C VAL A 188 1.82 1.99 5.88
N GLY A 189 3.00 2.15 6.49
CA GLY A 189 4.03 1.11 6.51
C GLY A 189 3.67 -0.01 7.46
N VAL A 190 4.14 -1.22 7.17
CA VAL A 190 3.90 -2.40 8.03
C VAL A 190 4.34 -2.14 9.48
N ALA A 191 5.47 -1.45 9.67
CA ALA A 191 6.03 -1.04 10.95
C ALA A 191 6.02 0.50 11.05
N HIS A 192 4.82 1.09 11.00
CA HIS A 192 4.63 2.55 10.91
C HIS A 192 5.13 3.38 12.12
N ASP A 193 5.57 2.75 13.21
CA ASP A 193 6.24 3.43 14.33
C ASP A 193 7.72 3.02 14.50
N ALA A 194 8.26 2.20 13.58
CA ALA A 194 9.70 1.91 13.52
C ALA A 194 10.46 3.09 12.92
N THR A 195 11.76 3.16 13.19
CA THR A 195 12.63 4.19 12.61
C THR A 195 13.51 3.63 11.50
N LEU A 196 13.81 4.44 10.49
CA LEU A 196 14.58 4.05 9.30
C LEU A 196 15.86 4.88 9.14
N GLY A 197 16.98 4.18 8.93
CA GLY A 197 18.23 4.76 8.43
C GLY A 197 18.57 4.19 7.04
N GLY A 198 19.29 4.97 6.22
CA GLY A 198 19.61 4.62 4.84
C GLY A 198 21.10 4.61 4.58
N TYR A 199 21.57 3.65 3.79
CA TYR A 199 22.95 3.58 3.34
C TYR A 199 22.97 3.30 1.85
N TYR A 200 23.67 4.16 1.13
CA TYR A 200 24.02 3.90 -0.26
C TYR A 200 25.13 2.85 -0.32
N LEU A 201 24.96 1.86 -1.19
CA LEU A 201 25.99 0.94 -1.64
C LEU A 201 26.43 1.41 -3.03
N ALA A 202 27.73 1.37 -3.33
CA ALA A 202 28.24 1.83 -4.63
C ALA A 202 27.45 1.20 -5.80
N ASN A 203 27.20 1.97 -6.87
CA ASN A 203 26.27 1.75 -8.00
C ASN A 203 26.22 0.35 -8.65
N ASP A 204 27.15 -0.54 -8.35
CA ASP A 204 27.29 -1.89 -8.89
C ASP A 204 27.44 -2.97 -7.80
N GLY A 205 27.36 -2.60 -6.52
CA GLY A 205 27.63 -3.47 -5.39
C GLY A 205 29.10 -3.90 -5.28
N ALA A 206 30.03 -3.26 -5.99
CA ALA A 206 31.45 -3.59 -5.91
C ALA A 206 32.09 -3.18 -4.57
N ASP A 207 31.54 -2.15 -3.92
CA ASP A 207 31.88 -1.79 -2.54
C ASP A 207 30.70 -2.05 -1.60
N LEU A 208 30.84 -3.11 -0.81
CA LEU A 208 29.87 -3.56 0.19
C LEU A 208 30.29 -3.17 1.61
N ALA A 209 31.30 -2.30 1.80
CA ALA A 209 31.71 -1.86 3.13
C ALA A 209 30.54 -1.25 3.92
N GLY A 210 29.60 -0.60 3.22
CA GLY A 210 28.35 -0.08 3.80
C GLY A 210 27.50 -1.13 4.52
N LEU A 211 27.56 -2.41 4.13
CA LEU A 211 26.85 -3.50 4.83
C LEU A 211 27.35 -3.69 6.27
N GLY A 212 28.57 -3.24 6.59
CA GLY A 212 29.09 -3.24 7.95
C GLY A 212 28.22 -2.46 8.94
N HIS A 213 27.39 -1.52 8.46
CA HIS A 213 26.47 -0.78 9.32
C HIS A 213 25.23 -1.59 9.75
N MET A 214 24.95 -2.75 9.15
CA MET A 214 23.82 -3.61 9.50
C MET A 214 23.77 -3.95 10.99
N VAL A 215 24.94 -4.11 11.63
CA VAL A 215 25.06 -4.41 13.07
C VAL A 215 24.49 -3.32 13.97
N SER A 216 24.23 -2.11 13.43
CA SER A 216 23.67 -0.98 14.16
C SER A 216 22.14 -0.96 14.17
N PHE A 217 21.48 -1.91 13.49
CA PHE A 217 20.04 -1.97 13.30
C PHE A 217 19.49 -3.34 13.75
N ASP A 218 18.21 -3.36 14.11
CA ASP A 218 17.50 -4.59 14.49
C ASP A 218 17.12 -5.40 13.24
N VAL A 219 16.84 -4.71 12.14
CA VAL A 219 16.46 -5.29 10.84
C VAL A 219 17.26 -4.60 9.73
N ALA A 220 17.80 -5.39 8.81
CA ALA A 220 18.45 -4.91 7.60
C ALA A 220 17.62 -5.28 6.36
N ASN A 221 17.22 -4.29 5.58
CA ASN A 221 16.53 -4.48 4.31
C ASN A 221 17.49 -4.31 3.13
N ASN A 222 17.51 -5.30 2.24
CA ASN A 222 18.28 -5.34 1.01
C ASN A 222 17.33 -5.75 -0.13
N SER A 223 16.80 -4.78 -0.89
CA SER A 223 15.85 -5.04 -1.99
C SER A 223 16.58 -5.16 -3.34
N TRP A 224 17.63 -5.97 -3.38
CA TRP A 224 18.51 -6.12 -4.54
C TRP A 224 19.17 -7.51 -4.55
N GLY A 225 19.76 -7.87 -5.69
CA GLY A 225 20.54 -9.10 -5.86
C GLY A 225 21.58 -8.95 -6.96
N PHE A 226 22.57 -9.84 -6.99
CA PHE A 226 23.58 -9.85 -8.03
C PHE A 226 23.05 -10.51 -9.31
N THR A 227 23.54 -10.06 -10.46
CA THR A 227 23.23 -10.66 -11.76
C THR A 227 24.07 -11.90 -12.07
N ASN A 228 25.19 -12.09 -11.35
CA ASN A 228 26.02 -13.28 -11.40
C ASN A 228 26.13 -13.88 -9.99
N ASP A 229 25.97 -15.21 -9.90
CA ASP A 229 25.96 -15.92 -8.61
C ASP A 229 27.32 -15.89 -7.90
N PHE A 230 28.42 -15.71 -8.64
CA PHE A 230 29.79 -15.56 -8.12
C PHE A 230 30.64 -14.69 -9.08
N ALA A 231 31.56 -13.90 -8.52
CA ALA A 231 32.64 -13.23 -9.26
C ALA A 231 33.80 -14.18 -9.55
#